data_AF-A0A4R6PJT5-F1
#
_entry.id   AF-A0A4R6PJT5-F1
#
_cell.length_a   1.000
_cell.length_b   1.000
_cell.length_c   1.000
_cell.angle_alpha   90.00
_cell.angle_beta   90.00
_cell.angle_gamma   90.00
#
_symmetry.space_group_name_H-M   'P 1'
#
loop_
_entity.id
_entity.type
_entity.pdbx_description
1 polymer ?
#
loop_
_entity_poly.entity_id
_entity_poly.type
_entity_poly.pdbx_seq_one_letter_code
_entity_poly.pdbx_strand_id
1 'polypeptide(L)' 'MDNTNDIWLTSKEVALRLKVEVCTLDNWAYTGTGPDFIKPGRIRRYALADIIAWEDRLRAEAKLRRQIAQANVRRHVA' A
#
# COMPACT_ATOMS: atom_id res chain seq x y z
N MET A 1 -7.96 4.33 -22.41
CA MET A 1 -8.84 4.10 -21.26
C MET A 1 -8.20 2.95 -20.52
N ASP A 2 -7.58 3.23 -19.38
CA ASP A 2 -6.77 2.25 -18.68
C ASP A 2 -7.69 1.40 -17.80
N ASN A 3 -7.90 0.15 -18.21
CA ASN A 3 -8.76 -0.83 -17.54
C ASN A 3 -8.09 -1.39 -16.27
N THR A 4 -7.44 -0.54 -15.47
CA THR A 4 -6.75 -0.91 -14.22
C THR A 4 -7.71 -1.58 -13.22
N ASN A 5 -9.01 -1.27 -13.30
CA ASN A 5 -10.06 -1.90 -12.49
C ASN A 5 -10.37 -3.36 -12.86
N ASP A 6 -10.03 -3.78 -14.09
CA ASP A 6 -10.26 -5.16 -14.55
C ASP A 6 -9.07 -6.09 -14.23
N ILE A 7 -7.95 -5.53 -13.76
CA ILE A 7 -6.73 -6.27 -13.48
C ILE A 7 -6.72 -6.72 -12.02
N TRP A 8 -6.79 -8.03 -11.83
CA TRP A 8 -6.73 -8.68 -10.54
C TRP A 8 -5.41 -9.42 -10.38
N LEU A 9 -4.74 -9.18 -9.26
CA LEU A 9 -3.45 -9.77 -8.93
C LEU A 9 -3.56 -10.74 -7.75
N THR A 10 -2.73 -11.77 -7.79
CA THR A 10 -2.49 -12.71 -6.70
C THR A 10 -1.52 -12.12 -5.67
N SER A 11 -1.47 -12.69 -4.45
CA SER A 11 -0.47 -12.28 -3.45
C SER A 11 0.96 -12.33 -3.98
N LYS A 12 1.29 -13.30 -4.85
CA LYS A 12 2.64 -13.42 -5.42
C LYS A 12 2.97 -12.27 -6.36
N GLU A 13 2.03 -11.87 -7.22
CA GLU A 13 2.24 -10.78 -8.17
C GLU A 13 2.30 -9.42 -7.46
N VAL A 14 1.47 -9.22 -6.43
CA VAL A 14 1.53 -8.01 -5.59
C VAL A 14 2.85 -7.94 -4.84
N ALA A 15 3.29 -9.04 -4.23
CA ALA A 15 4.58 -9.09 -3.53
C ALA A 15 5.76 -8.78 -4.47
N LEU A 16 5.74 -9.34 -5.68
CA LEU A 16 6.73 -9.04 -6.72
C LEU A 16 6.73 -7.55 -7.10
N ARG A 17 5.55 -6.97 -7.33
CA ARG A 17 5.40 -5.54 -7.67
C ARG A 17 5.98 -4.65 -6.57
N LEU A 18 5.59 -4.92 -5.32
CA LEU A 18 6.01 -4.15 -4.15
C LEU A 18 7.44 -4.46 -3.71
N LYS A 19 8.10 -5.44 -4.34
CA LYS A 19 9.44 -5.94 -3.99
C LYS A 19 9.54 -6.36 -2.52
N VAL A 20 8.54 -7.10 -2.05
CA VAL A 20 8.48 -7.68 -0.71
C VAL A 20 8.33 -9.20 -0.80
N GLU A 21 8.63 -9.89 0.28
CA GLU A 21 8.35 -11.31 0.40
C GLU A 21 6.83 -11.56 0.47
N VAL A 22 6.37 -12.68 -0.10
CA VAL A 22 4.94 -13.05 -0.06
C VAL A 22 4.44 -13.19 1.38
N CYS A 23 5.29 -13.70 2.28
CA CYS A 23 4.98 -13.81 3.70
C CYS A 23 4.73 -12.44 4.36
N THR A 24 5.45 -11.40 3.95
CA THR A 24 5.21 -10.03 4.41
C THR A 24 3.83 -9.55 3.99
N LEU A 25 3.45 -9.78 2.73
CA LEU A 25 2.12 -9.42 2.24
C LEU A 25 1.02 -10.21 2.96
N ASP A 26 1.24 -11.48 3.27
CA ASP A 26 0.30 -12.30 4.03
C ASP A 26 0.13 -11.77 5.47
N ASN A 27 1.21 -11.33 6.11
CA ASN A 27 1.14 -10.68 7.42
C ASN A 27 0.41 -9.34 7.35
N TRP A 28 0.59 -8.54 6.29
CA TRP A 28 -0.19 -7.32 6.10
C TRP A 28 -1.67 -7.58 5.91
N ALA A 29 -2.03 -8.62 5.15
CA ALA A 29 -3.42 -9.02 4.99
C ALA A 29 -4.04 -9.51 6.31
N TYR A 30 -3.24 -10.15 7.19
CA TYR A 30 -3.68 -10.56 8.52
C TYR A 30 -3.86 -9.39 9.49
N THR A 31 -2.94 -8.42 9.45
CA THR A 31 -2.93 -7.25 10.36
C THR A 31 -3.77 -6.07 9.88
N GLY A 32 -4.23 -6.09 8.62
CA GLY A 32 -5.01 -4.99 8.02
C GLY A 32 -4.17 -3.76 7.65
N THR A 33 -2.86 -3.93 7.40
CA THR A 33 -1.92 -2.81 7.16
C THR A 33 -1.44 -2.67 5.70
N GLY A 34 -1.98 -3.48 4.79
CA GLY A 34 -1.58 -3.53 3.38
C GLY A 34 -2.61 -2.99 2.39
N PRO A 35 -2.41 -3.25 1.08
CA PRO A 35 -3.39 -2.96 0.04
C PRO A 35 -4.72 -3.66 0.30
N ASP A 36 -5.82 -3.02 -0.10
CA ASP A 36 -7.14 -3.60 -0.01
C ASP A 36 -7.25 -4.83 -0.92
N PHE A 37 -8.01 -5.83 -0.47
CA PHE A 37 -8.20 -7.08 -1.19
C PHE A 37 -9.61 -7.61 -1.02
N ILE A 38 -10.04 -8.38 -2.02
CA ILE A 38 -11.22 -9.22 -1.90
C ILE A 38 -10.81 -10.64 -1.55
N LYS A 39 -11.65 -11.33 -0.78
CA LYS A 39 -11.44 -12.72 -0.38
C LYS A 39 -12.62 -13.60 -0.80
N PRO A 40 -12.73 -13.97 -2.08
CA PRO A 40 -13.70 -14.97 -2.51
C PRO A 40 -13.26 -16.35 -1.99
N GLY A 41 -13.88 -16.79 -0.90
CA GLY A 41 -13.59 -18.09 -0.28
C GLY A 41 -12.20 -18.14 0.36
N ARG A 42 -11.34 -19.05 -0.12
CA ARG A 42 -9.99 -19.29 0.44
C ARG A 42 -8.88 -18.51 -0.27
N ILE A 43 -9.17 -17.83 -1.37
CA ILE A 43 -8.16 -17.08 -2.14
C ILE A 43 -8.29 -15.58 -1.90
N ARG A 44 -7.15 -14.88 -1.88
CA ARG A 44 -7.11 -13.41 -1.92
C ARG A 44 -6.81 -12.92 -3.34
N ARG A 45 -7.45 -11.84 -3.73
CA ARG A 45 -7.20 -11.11 -4.97
C ARG A 45 -7.17 -9.61 -4.70
N TYR A 46 -6.24 -8.94 -5.34
CA TYR A 46 -6.02 -7.50 -5.19
C TYR A 46 -6.33 -6.84 -6.53
N ALA A 47 -7.24 -5.86 -6.54
CA ALA A 47 -7.41 -5.05 -7.74
C ALA A 47 -6.18 -4.16 -7.92
N LEU A 48 -5.71 -3.98 -9.15
CA LEU A 48 -4.57 -3.11 -9.40
C LEU A 48 -4.84 -1.67 -8.96
N ALA A 49 -6.09 -1.21 -9.07
CA ALA A 49 -6.52 0.10 -8.59
C ALA A 49 -6.34 0.27 -7.07
N ASP A 50 -6.69 -0.75 -6.28
CA ASP A 50 -6.55 -0.72 -4.82
C ASP A 50 -5.08 -0.67 -4.38
N ILE A 51 -4.22 -1.40 -5.10
CA ILE A 51 -2.76 -1.38 -4.87
C ILE A 51 -2.20 0.01 -5.13
N ILE A 52 -2.58 0.64 -6.24
CA ILE A 52 -2.13 2.00 -6.59
C ILE A 52 -2.63 3.01 -5.54
N ALA A 53 -3.91 2.93 -5.15
CA ALA A 53 -4.47 3.81 -4.12
C ALA A 53 -3.71 3.68 -2.78
N TRP A 54 -3.31 2.46 -2.42
CA TRP A 54 -2.49 2.21 -1.24
C TRP A 54 -1.06 2.77 -1.39
N GLU A 55 -0.41 2.58 -2.55
CA GLU A 55 0.91 3.17 -2.85
C GLU A 55 0.89 4.70 -2.72
N ASP A 56 -0.16 5.34 -3.22
CA ASP A 56 -0.33 6.80 -3.13
C ASP A 56 -0.59 7.28 -1.69
N ARG A 57 -1.37 6.51 -0.91
CA ARG A 57 -1.56 6.78 0.53
C ARG A 57 -0.23 6.74 1.27
N LEU A 58 0.61 5.74 1.02
CA LEU A 58 1.95 5.65 1.63
C LEU A 58 2.84 6.84 1.29
N ARG A 59 2.83 7.28 0.02
CA ARG A 59 3.58 8.47 -0.41
C ARG A 59 3.08 9.75 0.27
N ALA A 60 1.76 9.92 0.37
CA ALA A 60 1.16 11.06 1.04
C ALA A 60 1.51 11.06 2.54
N GLU A 61 1.44 9.91 3.21
CA GLU A 61 1.81 9.78 4.61
C GLU A 61 3.30 10.09 4.84
N ALA A 62 4.19 9.55 4.00
CA ALA A 62 5.62 9.85 4.07
C ALA A 62 5.90 11.36 3.87
N LYS A 63 5.16 12.02 2.98
CA LYS A 63 5.23 13.47 2.77
C LYS A 63 4.78 14.23 4.02
N LEU A 64 3.65 13.86 4.62
CA LEU A 64 3.14 14.47 5.83
C LEU A 64 4.13 14.35 6.99
N ARG A 65 4.68 13.15 7.21
CA ARG A 65 5.69 12.90 8.26
C ARG A 65 6.91 13.82 8.10
N ARG A 66 7.39 14.01 6.86
CA ARG A 66 8.51 14.94 6.55
C ARG A 66 8.14 16.40 6.84
N GLN A 67 6.94 16.83 6.46
CA GLN A 67 6.47 18.20 6.70
C GLN A 67 6.36 18.53 8.19
N ILE A 68 5.80 17.61 8.98
CA ILE A 68 5.68 17.76 10.44
C ILE A 68 7.08 17.86 11.07
N ALA A 69 8.02 16.99 10.67
CA ALA A 69 9.40 17.05 11.16
C ALA A 69 10.06 18.41 10.84
N GLN A 70 9.90 18.92 9.62
CA GLN A 70 10.44 20.23 9.22
C GLN A 70 9.81 21.39 10.00
N ALA A 71 8.50 21.35 10.24
CA ALA A 71 7.80 22.37 11.03
C ALA A 71 8.28 22.39 12.48
N ASN A 72 8.50 21.22 13.10
CA ASN A 72 9.00 21.11 14.47
C ASN A 72 10.43 21.63 14.64
N VAL A 73 11.29 21.41 13.65
CA VAL A 73 12.65 21.98 13.63
C VAL A 73 12.59 23.50 13.56
N ARG A 74 11.79 24.07 12.66
CA ARG A 74 11.64 25.54 12.55
C ARG A 74 11.14 26.18 13.83
N ARG A 75 10.27 25.49 14.58
CA ARG A 75 9.73 25.96 15.86
C ARG A 75 10.77 26.02 16.99
N HIS A 76 11.85 25.23 16.94
CA HIS A 76 12.90 25.22 17.98
C HIS A 76 14.09 26.13 17.69
N VAL A 77 14.16 26.72 16.49
CA VAL A 77 15.30 27.53 16.03
C VAL A 77 14.99 29.04 16.06
N ALA A 78 13.75 29.44 16.36
CA ALA A 78 13.31 30.83 16.53
C ALA A 78 13.08 31.14 18.01
#